data_AF-A0A662LTP1-F1
#
_entry.id   AF-A0A662LTP1-F1
#
_cell.length_a   1.000
_cell.length_b   1.000
_cell.length_c   1.000
_cell.angle_alpha   90.00
_cell.angle_beta   90.00
_cell.angle_gamma   90.00
#
_symmetry.space_group_name_H-M   'P 1'
#
loop_
_entity.id
_entity.type
_entity.pdbx_description
1 polymer ?
#
loop_
_entity_poly.entity_id
_entity_poly.type
_entity_poly.pdbx_seq_one_letter_code
_entity_poly.pdbx_strand_id
1 'polypeptide(L)'
;MKKILVSMIIFLFILQGMINISAYSSEDKYQKEALEFSMPTLVVENECSVIEINDADQYARYPGESLRPMIIRSYSYPFGTIIEDIKVEFSNPQTITLTKPLARKASPQTIYQGSTISMPLQEPGSILDESYQYTIDTGIKDGQHVVYLNLYISPVSYELDSQKTIMYTVADITIERTLPKNPVSFPDEYDMVIIAPESFSNNIQPLIEHKNSIGIETFFKSCENIYDSYSGIDDAEKIKYFIKDAIESYGIEYVLLVGGRNGGIFEEKWHVPVRYTNLNDGAESSFISDLYYADIYNETGAFATWDTDGNGVFAEWNLFRKDNLGLIPDVYLGRIPCGNAKEVTIMVDKIITYETINKESWFYDMVVVGGDSAHVEGDIYYEGEEENKQALLYMKNFTGTHCWTSDQTFTGKEDVMDAISEGCGFLFFDGHASVAKWSTHPPRDTNIWIEGPDVFDMKDLQNGDKFSVCVVGGCHIAQFNVSLHNIVRDIIKYGIKGYFFEAPFKFYYLEWVPKCWSWQLASMKEGGSIATLGYTGLDWFAIGDYNEDGIPDCTQFYSGFMNTHFFKNYGENNIHILGQAHTQTIIDFINTHPPMNYELDCKTVEEFVLLGDPSLHMVASL
;
A
#
# COMPACT_ATOMS: atom_id res chain seq x y z
N MET A 1 -32.21 1.24 5.11
CA MET A 1 -32.89 -0.01 5.58
C MET A 1 -32.10 -1.30 5.31
N LYS A 2 -31.19 -1.37 4.31
CA LYS A 2 -30.38 -2.56 4.03
C LYS A 2 -29.31 -2.86 5.11
N LYS A 3 -28.67 -1.84 5.71
CA LYS A 3 -27.66 -2.03 6.79
C LYS A 3 -28.27 -2.43 8.15
N ILE A 4 -29.58 -2.27 8.38
CA ILE A 4 -30.22 -2.51 9.70
C ILE A 4 -30.10 -3.98 10.15
N LEU A 5 -30.06 -4.95 9.23
CA LEU A 5 -30.00 -6.38 9.61
C LEU A 5 -28.60 -6.82 10.06
N VAL A 6 -27.54 -6.29 9.43
CA VAL A 6 -26.13 -6.53 9.83
C VAL A 6 -25.80 -5.67 11.06
N SER A 7 -26.26 -4.42 11.06
CA SER A 7 -26.20 -3.55 12.24
C SER A 7 -26.92 -4.13 13.44
N MET A 8 -28.01 -4.91 13.30
CA MET A 8 -28.69 -5.57 14.45
C MET A 8 -27.87 -6.70 15.08
N ILE A 9 -27.08 -7.44 14.30
CA ILE A 9 -26.26 -8.55 14.81
C ILE A 9 -24.99 -8.02 15.49
N ILE A 10 -24.40 -6.95 14.95
CA ILE A 10 -23.29 -6.23 15.58
C ILE A 10 -23.79 -5.37 16.76
N PHE A 11 -24.99 -4.77 16.67
CA PHE A 11 -25.64 -4.10 17.80
C PHE A 11 -25.86 -5.07 18.95
N LEU A 12 -26.19 -6.35 18.73
CA LEU A 12 -26.40 -7.29 19.84
C LEU A 12 -25.14 -7.62 20.65
N PHE A 13 -23.94 -7.38 20.11
CA PHE A 13 -22.69 -7.43 20.87
C PHE A 13 -22.31 -6.08 21.50
N ILE A 14 -22.86 -4.96 21.01
CA ILE A 14 -22.63 -3.60 21.53
C ILE A 14 -23.73 -3.17 22.55
N LEU A 15 -24.92 -3.79 22.53
CA LEU A 15 -26.09 -3.43 23.35
C LEU A 15 -26.14 -3.98 24.77
N GLN A 16 -25.07 -4.59 25.27
CA GLN A 16 -24.95 -4.70 26.72
C GLN A 16 -24.71 -3.34 27.40
N GLY A 17 -24.41 -2.29 26.62
CA GLY A 17 -24.51 -0.91 27.05
C GLY A 17 -25.82 -0.26 26.60
N MET A 18 -26.48 0.43 27.52
CA MET A 18 -27.53 1.45 27.32
C MET A 18 -29.00 1.01 27.47
N ILE A 19 -29.43 0.86 28.73
CA ILE A 19 -30.47 1.74 29.27
C ILE A 19 -30.03 2.20 30.65
N ASN A 20 -29.48 3.40 30.75
CA ASN A 20 -29.71 4.36 31.85
C ASN A 20 -28.99 5.67 31.54
N ILE A 21 -29.72 6.78 31.65
CA ILE A 21 -29.12 8.10 31.79
C ILE A 21 -28.44 8.09 33.17
N SER A 22 -27.16 7.74 33.21
CA SER A 22 -26.35 7.70 34.43
C SER A 22 -24.97 8.28 34.14
N ALA A 23 -24.36 8.85 35.18
CA ALA A 23 -23.05 9.48 35.18
C ALA A 23 -22.00 8.71 34.35
N TYR A 24 -21.17 9.45 33.60
CA TYR A 24 -19.95 8.93 32.95
C TYR A 24 -19.24 7.98 33.92
N SER A 25 -19.15 6.71 33.55
CA SER A 25 -18.47 5.71 34.38
C SER A 25 -16.96 5.88 34.26
N SER A 26 -16.19 5.42 35.24
CA SER A 26 -14.72 5.43 35.16
C SER A 26 -14.17 4.49 34.07
N GLU A 27 -14.95 3.49 33.64
CA GLU A 27 -14.57 2.54 32.58
C GLU A 27 -14.66 3.18 31.18
N ASP A 28 -15.53 4.16 30.96
CA ASP A 28 -15.61 4.88 29.68
C ASP A 28 -14.40 5.81 29.45
N LYS A 29 -13.77 6.26 30.54
CA LYS A 29 -12.60 7.15 30.52
C LYS A 29 -11.27 6.40 30.44
N TYR A 30 -11.17 5.25 31.10
CA TYR A 30 -9.93 4.46 31.18
C TYR A 30 -10.15 3.05 30.64
N GLN A 31 -9.48 2.73 29.53
CA GLN A 31 -9.31 1.34 29.09
C GLN A 31 -8.03 0.77 29.67
N LYS A 32 -8.10 -0.44 30.23
CA LYS A 32 -6.95 -1.14 30.81
C LYS A 32 -6.84 -2.53 30.23
N GLU A 33 -5.61 -2.93 29.93
CA GLU A 33 -5.28 -4.25 29.41
C GLU A 33 -3.95 -4.69 30.01
N ALA A 34 -3.85 -5.96 30.39
CA ALA A 34 -2.59 -6.56 30.83
C ALA A 34 -2.14 -7.55 29.75
N LEU A 35 -0.94 -7.34 29.23
CA LEU A 35 -0.29 -8.25 28.29
C LEU A 35 0.69 -9.13 29.06
N GLU A 36 0.54 -10.44 28.90
CA GLU A 36 1.53 -11.43 29.34
C GLU A 36 2.30 -11.93 28.11
N PHE A 37 3.62 -12.01 28.24
CA PHE A 37 4.51 -12.42 27.17
C PHE A 37 5.13 -13.78 27.49
N SER A 38 5.39 -14.58 26.46
CA SER A 38 6.29 -15.71 26.57
C SER A 38 7.66 -15.28 27.11
N MET A 39 8.27 -16.15 27.92
CA MET A 39 9.61 -15.90 28.46
C MET A 39 10.61 -15.75 27.31
N PRO A 40 11.33 -14.62 27.21
CA PRO A 40 12.22 -14.41 26.08
C PRO A 40 13.37 -15.41 26.09
N THR A 41 13.65 -16.00 24.93
CA THR A 41 14.73 -16.96 24.73
C THR A 41 15.91 -16.28 24.04
N LEU A 42 17.10 -16.45 24.62
CA LEU A 42 18.33 -15.97 24.00
C LEU A 42 18.89 -17.04 23.07
N VAL A 43 18.91 -16.75 21.78
CA VAL A 43 19.59 -17.53 20.76
C VAL A 43 20.91 -16.84 20.43
N VAL A 44 21.99 -17.61 20.39
CA VAL A 44 23.33 -17.08 20.09
C VAL A 44 23.84 -17.77 18.84
N GLU A 45 23.72 -17.09 17.71
CA GLU A 45 24.21 -17.56 16.42
C GLU A 45 25.45 -16.77 15.99
N ASN A 46 26.36 -17.42 15.26
CA ASN A 46 27.52 -16.81 14.61
C ASN A 46 28.29 -15.75 15.45
N GLU A 47 28.14 -14.46 15.17
CA GLU A 47 28.80 -13.33 15.86
C GLU A 47 27.82 -12.41 16.62
N CYS A 48 26.53 -12.73 16.67
CA CYS A 48 25.49 -11.90 17.29
C CYS A 48 24.62 -12.70 18.28
N SER A 49 23.60 -12.06 18.81
CA SER A 49 22.57 -12.63 19.67
C SER A 49 21.20 -12.19 19.21
N VAL A 50 20.22 -13.09 19.23
CA VAL A 50 18.81 -12.81 18.96
C VAL A 50 18.02 -13.12 20.23
N ILE A 51 17.12 -12.23 20.61
CA ILE A 51 16.18 -12.48 21.70
C ILE A 51 14.84 -12.78 21.07
N GLU A 52 14.38 -14.01 21.15
CA GLU A 52 13.11 -14.42 20.60
C GLU A 52 12.00 -14.32 21.65
N ILE A 53 10.81 -13.91 21.20
CA ILE A 53 9.56 -13.99 21.94
C ILE A 53 8.52 -14.55 20.97
N ASN A 54 7.84 -15.64 21.33
CA ASN A 54 6.89 -16.30 20.43
C ASN A 54 5.72 -15.40 20.02
N ASP A 55 5.42 -14.39 20.84
CA ASP A 55 4.33 -13.44 20.66
C ASP A 55 4.80 -12.12 19.99
N ALA A 56 6.04 -12.07 19.50
CA ALA A 56 6.56 -10.89 18.81
C ALA A 56 5.92 -10.74 17.43
N ASP A 57 5.43 -9.54 17.15
CA ASP A 57 4.89 -9.16 15.85
C ASP A 57 6.00 -8.64 14.91
N GLN A 58 7.10 -8.10 15.47
CA GLN A 58 8.24 -7.54 14.73
C GLN A 58 9.48 -7.43 15.65
N TYR A 59 10.66 -7.11 15.10
CA TYR A 59 11.91 -7.00 15.87
C TYR A 59 12.66 -5.65 15.75
N ALA A 60 12.63 -4.93 14.64
CA ALA A 60 13.33 -3.65 14.58
C ALA A 60 12.70 -2.72 13.56
N ARG A 61 12.87 -1.42 13.83
CA ARG A 61 12.24 -0.37 13.05
C ARG A 61 13.18 0.10 11.96
N TYR A 62 14.38 0.55 12.32
CA TYR A 62 15.30 1.13 11.35
C TYR A 62 16.48 0.21 11.00
N PRO A 63 16.98 0.30 9.76
CA PRO A 63 18.22 -0.37 9.38
C PRO A 63 19.37 -0.01 10.32
N GLY A 64 20.05 -1.03 10.84
CA GLY A 64 21.15 -0.86 11.78
C GLY A 64 20.75 -0.76 13.24
N GLU A 65 19.47 -0.68 13.60
CA GLU A 65 19.05 -0.84 15.00
C GLU A 65 19.26 -2.27 15.48
N SER A 66 19.50 -2.42 16.79
CA SER A 66 19.48 -3.74 17.43
C SER A 66 18.07 -4.34 17.41
N LEU A 67 18.00 -5.61 17.03
CA LEU A 67 16.75 -6.37 16.97
C LEU A 67 16.20 -6.60 18.37
N ARG A 68 15.06 -5.99 18.64
CA ARG A 68 14.30 -6.09 19.89
C ARG A 68 12.87 -6.50 19.58
N PRO A 69 12.39 -7.65 20.08
CA PRO A 69 11.00 -8.03 19.98
C PRO A 69 10.06 -6.85 20.27
N MET A 70 9.08 -6.68 19.39
CA MET A 70 8.02 -5.70 19.48
C MET A 70 6.70 -6.41 19.35
N ILE A 71 5.77 -5.99 20.19
CA ILE A 71 4.41 -6.47 20.25
C ILE A 71 3.52 -5.29 19.90
N ILE A 72 2.70 -5.47 18.88
CA ILE A 72 1.85 -4.45 18.30
C ILE A 72 0.43 -4.67 18.80
N ARG A 73 -0.20 -3.61 19.31
CA ARG A 73 -1.62 -3.60 19.67
C ARG A 73 -2.32 -2.45 18.99
N SER A 74 -3.23 -2.81 18.09
CA SER A 74 -4.07 -1.85 17.36
C SER A 74 -5.46 -1.79 17.97
N TYR A 75 -5.88 -0.59 18.33
CA TYR A 75 -7.21 -0.28 18.84
C TYR A 75 -7.93 0.63 17.85
N SER A 76 -9.25 0.47 17.75
CA SER A 76 -10.10 1.37 16.97
C SER A 76 -11.22 1.92 17.84
N TYR A 77 -11.42 3.24 17.79
CA TYR A 77 -12.45 3.96 18.54
C TYR A 77 -13.41 4.70 17.60
N PRO A 78 -14.63 5.05 18.05
CA PRO A 78 -15.53 5.89 17.27
C PRO A 78 -14.84 7.20 16.84
N PHE A 79 -15.08 7.64 15.61
CA PHE A 79 -14.52 8.88 15.08
C PHE A 79 -14.83 10.09 15.99
N GLY A 80 -13.83 10.94 16.22
CA GLY A 80 -13.88 12.06 17.17
C GLY A 80 -13.54 11.69 18.62
N THR A 81 -13.08 10.46 18.88
CA THR A 81 -12.47 10.10 20.17
C THR A 81 -11.16 10.84 20.37
N ILE A 82 -10.94 11.41 21.56
CA ILE A 82 -9.67 12.04 21.93
C ILE A 82 -8.91 11.08 22.86
N ILE A 83 -7.68 10.72 22.48
CA ILE A 83 -6.76 10.00 23.35
C ILE A 83 -5.97 11.03 24.17
N GLU A 84 -6.13 11.01 25.50
CA GLU A 84 -5.56 12.03 26.39
C GLU A 84 -4.21 11.61 26.96
N ASP A 85 -4.06 10.33 27.30
CA ASP A 85 -2.81 9.78 27.84
C ASP A 85 -2.72 8.27 27.58
N ILE A 86 -1.49 7.78 27.45
CA ILE A 86 -1.18 6.37 27.29
C ILE A 86 -0.04 6.05 28.24
N LYS A 87 -0.25 5.05 29.09
CA LYS A 87 0.75 4.56 30.03
C LYS A 87 0.94 3.07 29.88
N VAL A 88 2.19 2.65 29.70
CA VAL A 88 2.59 1.23 29.70
C VAL A 88 3.56 0.99 30.85
N GLU A 89 3.19 0.11 31.77
CA GLU A 89 4.00 -0.25 32.95
C GLU A 89 4.49 -1.70 32.85
N PHE A 90 5.81 -1.87 32.82
CA PHE A 90 6.41 -3.19 32.70
C PHE A 90 6.72 -3.81 34.07
N SER A 91 6.50 -5.11 34.20
CA SER A 91 6.70 -5.87 35.44
C SER A 91 7.54 -7.13 35.23
N ASN A 92 8.03 -7.69 36.34
CA ASN A 92 8.87 -8.89 36.39
C ASN A 92 10.20 -8.79 35.60
N PRO A 93 11.04 -7.76 35.88
CA PRO A 93 12.29 -7.59 35.14
C PRO A 93 13.26 -8.74 35.37
N GLN A 94 13.82 -9.25 34.28
CA GLN A 94 14.97 -10.15 34.28
C GLN A 94 16.13 -9.47 33.56
N THR A 95 17.31 -9.50 34.17
CA THR A 95 18.51 -8.90 33.59
C THR A 95 19.45 -9.99 33.13
N ILE A 96 19.92 -9.87 31.90
CA ILE A 96 20.96 -10.72 31.32
C ILE A 96 22.06 -9.82 30.75
N THR A 97 23.31 -10.24 30.87
CA THR A 97 24.42 -9.64 30.12
C THR A 97 24.74 -10.55 28.95
N LEU A 98 24.59 -10.03 27.73
CA LEU A 98 24.89 -10.77 26.52
C LEU A 98 26.41 -10.94 26.37
N THR A 99 26.80 -12.05 25.76
CA THR A 99 28.20 -12.34 25.44
C THR A 99 28.60 -11.82 24.06
N LYS A 100 27.62 -11.47 23.24
CA LYS A 100 27.72 -10.89 21.91
C LYS A 100 26.65 -9.80 21.75
N PRO A 101 26.88 -8.80 20.89
CA PRO A 101 25.86 -7.77 20.64
C PRO A 101 24.60 -8.37 20.01
N LEU A 102 23.46 -7.71 20.20
CA LEU A 102 22.24 -8.07 19.48
C LEU A 102 22.44 -7.95 17.96
N ALA A 103 21.82 -8.87 17.22
CA ALA A 103 21.68 -8.78 15.78
C ALA A 103 21.08 -7.43 15.38
N ARG A 104 21.32 -7.00 14.14
CA ARG A 104 20.92 -5.68 13.65
C ARG A 104 20.08 -5.83 12.40
N LYS A 105 19.07 -4.97 12.24
CA LYS A 105 18.24 -4.93 11.03
C LYS A 105 19.11 -4.63 9.81
N ALA A 106 18.97 -5.43 8.75
CA ALA A 106 19.72 -5.26 7.52
C ALA A 106 19.33 -3.97 6.77
N SER A 107 20.21 -3.52 5.86
CA SER A 107 19.90 -2.42 4.96
C SER A 107 18.96 -2.88 3.85
N PRO A 108 17.86 -2.15 3.60
CA PRO A 108 17.06 -2.37 2.40
C PRO A 108 17.84 -2.02 1.15
N GLN A 109 17.43 -2.61 0.04
CA GLN A 109 18.05 -2.43 -1.27
C GLN A 109 17.04 -2.04 -2.34
N THR A 110 17.53 -1.38 -3.39
CA THR A 110 16.78 -1.16 -4.64
C THR A 110 17.76 -1.07 -5.82
N ILE A 111 17.24 -1.07 -7.04
CA ILE A 111 18.03 -0.84 -8.26
C ILE A 111 17.75 0.56 -8.80
N TYR A 112 18.80 1.38 -8.84
CA TYR A 112 18.75 2.71 -9.44
C TYR A 112 19.77 2.84 -10.56
N GLN A 113 19.32 3.21 -11.76
CA GLN A 113 20.16 3.37 -12.96
C GLN A 113 21.03 2.12 -13.25
N GLY A 114 20.49 0.93 -13.01
CA GLY A 114 21.18 -0.35 -13.24
C GLY A 114 22.26 -0.70 -12.20
N SER A 115 22.29 0.00 -11.06
CA SER A 115 23.15 -0.31 -9.93
C SER A 115 22.31 -0.59 -8.69
N THR A 116 22.67 -1.64 -7.94
CA THR A 116 22.12 -1.87 -6.61
C THR A 116 22.59 -0.77 -5.67
N ILE A 117 21.65 -0.15 -4.97
CA ILE A 117 21.90 0.81 -3.90
C ILE A 117 21.30 0.29 -2.59
N SER A 118 21.88 0.69 -1.46
CA SER A 118 21.41 0.29 -0.14
C SER A 118 21.40 1.50 0.78
N MET A 119 20.43 1.54 1.70
CA MET A 119 20.39 2.60 2.70
C MET A 119 21.54 2.49 3.70
N PRO A 120 22.11 3.62 4.17
CA PRO A 120 23.13 3.59 5.20
C PRO A 120 22.56 3.01 6.49
N LEU A 121 23.33 2.14 7.16
CA LEU A 121 22.96 1.63 8.47
C LEU A 121 23.05 2.75 9.50
N GLN A 122 22.02 2.89 10.34
CA GLN A 122 22.07 3.77 11.49
C GLN A 122 23.01 3.19 12.54
N GLU A 123 23.90 4.01 13.09
CA GLU A 123 24.72 3.60 14.23
C GLU A 123 23.82 3.34 15.45
N PRO A 124 23.97 2.21 16.15
CA PRO A 124 23.12 1.89 17.27
C PRO A 124 23.34 2.90 18.40
N GLY A 125 22.25 3.33 19.04
CA GLY A 125 22.31 4.23 20.18
C GLY A 125 23.06 3.60 21.36
N SER A 126 23.76 4.42 22.15
CA SER A 126 24.39 3.98 23.41
C SER A 126 23.46 4.07 24.63
N ILE A 127 22.25 4.62 24.45
CA ILE A 127 21.26 4.85 25.51
C ILE A 127 20.21 3.73 25.48
N LEU A 128 19.61 3.44 26.64
CA LEU A 128 18.46 2.54 26.72
C LEU A 128 17.28 3.11 25.91
N ASP A 129 16.94 2.43 24.84
CA ASP A 129 15.82 2.81 23.97
C ASP A 129 14.47 2.79 24.71
N GLU A 130 13.52 3.60 24.22
CA GLU A 130 12.15 3.63 24.74
C GLU A 130 11.51 2.23 24.69
N SER A 131 10.82 1.86 25.77
CA SER A 131 10.17 0.55 25.91
C SER A 131 8.82 0.48 25.20
N TYR A 132 8.20 1.61 24.83
CA TYR A 132 7.02 1.63 23.99
C TYR A 132 6.88 2.95 23.23
N GLN A 133 6.15 2.92 22.12
CA GLN A 133 5.71 4.10 21.36
C GLN A 133 4.27 3.89 20.88
N TYR A 134 3.65 4.95 20.36
CA TYR A 134 2.33 4.86 19.78
C TYR A 134 2.14 5.83 18.62
N THR A 135 1.19 5.50 17.75
CA THR A 135 0.66 6.39 16.72
C THR A 135 -0.86 6.50 16.89
N ILE A 136 -1.41 7.68 16.59
CA ILE A 136 -2.85 7.93 16.57
C ILE A 136 -3.16 8.57 15.24
N ASP A 137 -4.17 8.05 14.55
CA ASP A 137 -4.67 8.63 13.31
C ASP A 137 -6.14 8.30 13.08
N THR A 138 -6.72 8.77 11.97
CA THR A 138 -8.08 8.44 11.56
C THR A 138 -8.11 7.78 10.19
N GLY A 139 -9.16 7.01 9.94
CA GLY A 139 -9.32 6.31 8.66
C GLY A 139 -10.57 5.45 8.61
N ILE A 140 -10.77 4.78 7.49
CA ILE A 140 -11.89 3.86 7.27
C ILE A 140 -11.57 2.44 7.72
N LYS A 141 -12.50 1.84 8.47
CA LYS A 141 -12.50 0.44 8.88
C LYS A 141 -13.88 -0.15 8.65
N ASP A 142 -13.99 -1.20 7.84
CA ASP A 142 -15.27 -1.88 7.57
C ASP A 142 -16.39 -0.91 7.15
N GLY A 143 -16.08 0.10 6.32
CA GLY A 143 -17.03 1.13 5.88
C GLY A 143 -17.34 2.23 6.91
N GLN A 144 -16.64 2.27 8.06
CA GLN A 144 -16.83 3.27 9.11
C GLN A 144 -15.56 4.05 9.40
N HIS A 145 -15.67 5.36 9.59
CA HIS A 145 -14.53 6.16 10.02
C HIS A 145 -14.28 5.92 11.52
N VAL A 146 -13.01 5.71 11.88
CA VAL A 146 -12.56 5.40 13.23
C VAL A 146 -11.30 6.21 13.58
N VAL A 147 -11.00 6.29 14.88
CA VAL A 147 -9.68 6.69 15.37
C VAL A 147 -8.87 5.42 15.62
N TYR A 148 -7.74 5.28 14.95
CA TYR A 148 -6.76 4.23 15.19
C TYR A 148 -5.79 4.64 16.29
N LEU A 149 -5.46 3.70 17.17
CA LEU A 149 -4.35 3.81 18.10
C LEU A 149 -3.50 2.54 17.95
N ASN A 150 -2.27 2.69 17.46
CA ASN A 150 -1.29 1.60 17.41
C ASN A 150 -0.27 1.77 18.52
N LEU A 151 -0.09 0.73 19.33
CA LEU A 151 0.87 0.67 20.41
C LEU A 151 1.96 -0.33 20.06
N TYR A 152 3.20 0.14 20.04
CA TYR A 152 4.40 -0.64 19.73
C TYR A 152 5.19 -0.85 21.01
N ILE A 153 5.06 -2.04 21.61
CA ILE A 153 5.54 -2.35 22.96
C ILE A 153 6.75 -3.27 22.83
N SER A 154 7.92 -2.83 23.30
CA SER A 154 9.11 -3.67 23.39
C SER A 154 9.29 -4.19 24.82
N PRO A 155 9.04 -5.48 25.08
CA PRO A 155 9.31 -6.10 26.38
C PRO A 155 10.82 -6.30 26.65
N VAL A 156 11.69 -5.77 25.78
CA VAL A 156 13.14 -5.90 25.86
C VAL A 156 13.78 -4.52 25.76
N SER A 157 14.57 -4.16 26.76
CA SER A 157 15.42 -2.96 26.73
C SER A 157 16.88 -3.39 26.68
N TYR A 158 17.69 -2.75 25.82
CA TYR A 158 19.08 -3.14 25.56
C TYR A 158 20.01 -1.94 25.67
N GLU A 159 21.15 -2.10 26.34
CA GLU A 159 22.21 -1.12 26.44
C GLU A 159 23.48 -1.68 25.76
N LEU A 160 23.89 -1.04 24.66
CA LEU A 160 24.95 -1.52 23.78
C LEU A 160 26.31 -1.62 24.49
N ASP A 161 26.74 -0.58 25.20
CA ASP A 161 28.09 -0.47 25.78
C ASP A 161 28.35 -1.54 26.85
N SER A 162 27.31 -1.87 27.63
CA SER A 162 27.38 -2.86 28.71
C SER A 162 26.91 -4.25 28.26
N GLN A 163 26.34 -4.36 27.06
CA GLN A 163 25.62 -5.52 26.55
C GLN A 163 24.55 -6.03 27.53
N LYS A 164 23.96 -5.11 28.31
CA LYS A 164 22.97 -5.45 29.32
C LYS A 164 21.58 -5.37 28.71
N THR A 165 20.83 -6.45 28.87
CA THR A 165 19.44 -6.56 28.46
C THR A 165 18.54 -6.67 29.70
N ILE A 166 17.46 -5.91 29.73
CA ILE A 166 16.36 -6.07 30.69
C ILE A 166 15.14 -6.57 29.92
N MET A 167 14.59 -7.69 30.38
CA MET A 167 13.46 -8.36 29.75
C MET A 167 12.29 -8.38 30.72
N TYR A 168 11.08 -8.16 30.21
CA TYR A 168 9.85 -8.13 30.97
C TYR A 168 8.91 -9.22 30.47
N THR A 169 8.08 -9.75 31.37
CA THR A 169 7.07 -10.77 31.00
C THR A 169 5.64 -10.25 31.09
N VAL A 170 5.45 -9.02 31.57
CA VAL A 170 4.15 -8.37 31.69
C VAL A 170 4.27 -6.90 31.33
N ALA A 171 3.29 -6.38 30.59
CA ALA A 171 3.05 -4.96 30.40
C ALA A 171 1.58 -4.60 30.70
N ASP A 172 1.36 -3.70 31.65
CA ASP A 172 0.05 -3.15 31.96
C ASP A 172 -0.17 -1.85 31.16
N ILE A 173 -1.17 -1.86 30.27
CA ILE A 173 -1.56 -0.75 29.42
C ILE A 173 -2.73 -0.01 30.06
N THR A 174 -2.64 1.31 30.15
CA THR A 174 -3.74 2.21 30.49
C THR A 174 -3.88 3.27 29.41
N ILE A 175 -5.06 3.36 28.80
CA ILE A 175 -5.41 4.36 27.80
C ILE A 175 -6.48 5.27 28.42
N GLU A 176 -6.12 6.54 28.64
CA GLU A 176 -7.06 7.60 29.02
C GLU A 176 -7.64 8.21 27.75
N ARG A 177 -8.97 8.23 27.64
CA ARG A 177 -9.67 8.76 26.47
C ARG A 177 -10.96 9.46 26.82
N THR A 178 -11.39 10.32 25.91
CA THR A 178 -12.71 10.94 25.91
C THR A 178 -13.46 10.54 24.65
N LEU A 179 -14.50 9.73 24.83
CA LEU A 179 -15.42 9.35 23.75
C LEU A 179 -16.32 10.53 23.34
N PRO A 180 -16.67 10.66 22.04
CA PRO A 180 -17.55 11.72 21.57
C PRO A 180 -18.95 11.55 22.18
N LYS A 181 -19.53 12.65 22.70
CA LYS A 181 -20.88 12.63 23.32
C LYS A 181 -21.98 12.21 22.34
N ASN A 182 -21.81 12.61 21.08
CA ASN A 182 -22.62 12.17 19.96
C ASN A 182 -21.63 11.56 18.95
N PRO A 183 -21.65 10.23 18.74
CA PRO A 183 -20.82 9.61 17.71
C PRO A 183 -21.06 10.30 16.36
N VAL A 184 -19.97 10.64 15.66
CA VAL A 184 -20.08 11.16 14.30
C VAL A 184 -20.64 10.03 13.43
N SER A 185 -21.79 10.28 12.83
CA SER A 185 -22.38 9.40 11.82
C SER A 185 -22.50 10.21 10.55
N PHE A 186 -21.88 9.71 9.49
CA PHE A 186 -22.11 10.24 8.16
C PHE A 186 -23.45 9.75 7.61
N PRO A 187 -24.00 10.43 6.58
CA PRO A 187 -25.18 9.95 5.86
C PRO A 187 -24.95 8.59 5.18
N ASP A 188 -25.99 8.04 4.56
CA ASP A 188 -25.91 6.78 3.78
C ASP A 188 -26.65 6.91 2.43
N GLU A 189 -26.56 8.09 1.81
CA GLU A 189 -27.29 8.42 0.57
C GLU A 189 -26.63 7.84 -0.69
N TYR A 190 -25.30 7.92 -0.77
CA TYR A 190 -24.51 7.41 -1.89
C TYR A 190 -23.32 6.59 -1.37
N ASP A 191 -23.00 5.51 -2.05
CA ASP A 191 -21.83 4.67 -1.76
C ASP A 191 -20.59 5.18 -2.51
N MET A 192 -20.77 5.64 -3.76
CA MET A 192 -19.66 5.91 -4.68
C MET A 192 -19.81 7.24 -5.43
N VAL A 193 -18.69 7.93 -5.64
CA VAL A 193 -18.58 9.03 -6.60
C VAL A 193 -17.57 8.73 -7.69
N ILE A 194 -17.92 9.06 -8.93
CA ILE A 194 -17.00 9.07 -10.07
C ILE A 194 -16.61 10.52 -10.37
N ILE A 195 -15.31 10.82 -10.33
CA ILE A 195 -14.74 12.14 -10.61
C ILE A 195 -13.98 12.09 -11.94
N ALA A 196 -14.41 12.91 -12.91
CA ALA A 196 -13.79 12.98 -14.24
C ALA A 196 -14.06 14.33 -14.91
N PRO A 197 -13.39 14.69 -16.02
CA PRO A 197 -13.82 15.81 -16.86
C PRO A 197 -15.26 15.63 -17.34
N GLU A 198 -16.00 16.74 -17.46
CA GLU A 198 -17.37 16.75 -18.01
C GLU A 198 -17.46 16.09 -19.39
N SER A 199 -16.39 16.18 -20.19
CA SER A 199 -16.30 15.55 -21.51
C SER A 199 -16.37 14.01 -21.51
N PHE A 200 -16.16 13.36 -20.36
CA PHE A 200 -16.26 11.91 -20.19
C PHE A 200 -17.61 11.44 -19.63
N SER A 201 -18.49 12.35 -19.21
CA SER A 201 -19.78 12.04 -18.56
C SER A 201 -20.61 10.99 -19.34
N ASN A 202 -20.79 11.19 -20.65
CA ASN A 202 -21.55 10.25 -21.50
C ASN A 202 -20.91 8.85 -21.58
N ASN A 203 -19.58 8.76 -21.52
CA ASN A 203 -18.86 7.49 -21.54
C ASN A 203 -18.94 6.76 -20.20
N ILE A 204 -19.07 7.51 -19.10
CA ILE A 204 -19.17 7.00 -17.73
C ILE A 204 -20.59 6.56 -17.37
N GLN A 205 -21.61 7.18 -17.98
CA GLN A 205 -23.02 6.92 -17.67
C GLN A 205 -23.41 5.43 -17.63
N PRO A 206 -22.95 4.55 -18.55
CA PRO A 206 -23.25 3.11 -18.46
C PRO A 206 -22.71 2.43 -17.19
N LEU A 207 -21.55 2.87 -16.67
CA LEU A 207 -20.98 2.37 -15.42
C LEU A 207 -21.84 2.77 -14.22
N ILE A 208 -22.31 4.03 -14.19
CA ILE A 208 -23.20 4.51 -13.12
C ILE A 208 -24.48 3.68 -13.09
N GLU A 209 -25.09 3.45 -14.25
CA GLU A 209 -26.29 2.62 -14.37
C GLU A 209 -26.04 1.18 -13.91
N HIS A 210 -24.89 0.60 -14.29
CA HIS A 210 -24.50 -0.73 -13.85
C HIS A 210 -24.33 -0.81 -12.32
N LYS A 211 -23.56 0.11 -11.72
CA LYS A 211 -23.32 0.14 -10.27
C LYS A 211 -24.61 0.32 -9.47
N ASN A 212 -25.47 1.25 -9.89
CA ASN A 212 -26.79 1.42 -9.29
C ASN A 212 -27.65 0.14 -9.41
N SER A 213 -27.56 -0.58 -10.54
CA SER A 213 -28.33 -1.82 -10.74
C SER A 213 -27.91 -2.97 -9.81
N ILE A 214 -26.64 -2.98 -9.38
CA ILE A 214 -26.10 -3.95 -8.41
C ILE A 214 -26.11 -3.41 -6.97
N GLY A 215 -26.70 -2.23 -6.74
CA GLY A 215 -26.94 -1.66 -5.42
C GLY A 215 -25.77 -0.90 -4.81
N ILE A 216 -24.85 -0.39 -5.64
CA ILE A 216 -23.80 0.57 -5.27
C ILE A 216 -24.29 1.93 -5.77
N GLU A 217 -24.92 2.71 -4.89
CA GLU A 217 -25.53 3.99 -5.24
C GLU A 217 -24.42 4.98 -5.64
N THR A 218 -24.38 5.32 -6.92
CA THR A 218 -23.27 6.00 -7.58
C THR A 218 -23.73 7.28 -8.26
N PHE A 219 -22.97 8.35 -8.10
CA PHE A 219 -23.16 9.60 -8.85
C PHE A 219 -21.88 10.12 -9.50
N PHE A 220 -22.05 11.03 -10.46
CA PHE A 220 -20.95 11.69 -11.17
C PHE A 220 -20.73 13.11 -10.67
N LYS A 221 -19.47 13.50 -10.53
CA LYS A 221 -19.07 14.89 -10.32
C LYS A 221 -17.96 15.27 -11.30
N SER A 222 -18.18 16.32 -12.09
CA SER A 222 -17.14 16.79 -12.99
C SER A 222 -16.07 17.63 -12.31
N CYS A 223 -14.83 17.47 -12.76
CA CYS A 223 -13.67 18.27 -12.37
C CYS A 223 -13.98 19.77 -12.46
N GLU A 224 -14.56 20.21 -13.57
CA GLU A 224 -14.90 21.61 -13.81
C GLU A 224 -15.84 22.17 -12.74
N ASN A 225 -16.88 21.41 -12.38
CA ASN A 225 -17.81 21.81 -11.32
C ASN A 225 -17.13 21.87 -9.95
N ILE A 226 -16.19 20.96 -9.67
CA ILE A 226 -15.40 20.98 -8.43
C ILE A 226 -14.52 22.23 -8.39
N TYR A 227 -13.79 22.51 -9.46
CA TYR A 227 -12.84 23.64 -9.52
C TYR A 227 -13.52 25.00 -9.34
N ASP A 228 -14.77 25.12 -9.79
CA ASP A 228 -15.60 26.32 -9.63
C ASP A 228 -16.27 26.42 -8.25
N SER A 229 -16.49 25.30 -7.56
CA SER A 229 -17.23 25.25 -6.28
C SER A 229 -16.34 25.27 -5.05
N TYR A 230 -15.09 24.82 -5.17
CA TYR A 230 -14.18 24.62 -4.06
C TYR A 230 -13.00 25.60 -4.10
N SER A 231 -12.59 26.05 -2.92
CA SER A 231 -11.34 26.78 -2.73
C SER A 231 -10.23 25.80 -2.35
N GLY A 232 -9.01 26.08 -2.78
CA GLY A 232 -7.81 25.30 -2.51
C GLY A 232 -6.62 25.98 -3.17
N ILE A 233 -5.40 25.63 -2.75
CA ILE A 233 -4.14 26.12 -3.32
C ILE A 233 -4.04 25.75 -4.80
N ASP A 234 -4.52 24.55 -5.16
CA ASP A 234 -4.60 24.05 -6.52
C ASP A 234 -5.82 23.14 -6.76
N ASP A 235 -5.97 22.65 -7.98
CA ASP A 235 -7.12 21.83 -8.40
C ASP A 235 -7.13 20.44 -7.74
N ALA A 236 -5.98 19.89 -7.33
CA ALA A 236 -5.92 18.64 -6.59
C ALA A 236 -6.46 18.82 -5.17
N GLU A 237 -6.08 19.90 -4.47
CA GLU A 237 -6.62 20.18 -3.14
C GLU A 237 -8.14 20.44 -3.18
N LYS A 238 -8.64 21.13 -4.23
CA LYS A 238 -10.08 21.31 -4.43
C LYS A 238 -10.84 19.98 -4.58
N ILE A 239 -10.27 19.00 -5.29
CA ILE A 239 -10.85 17.65 -5.38
C ILE A 239 -10.87 16.99 -4.01
N LYS A 240 -9.78 17.10 -3.24
CA LYS A 240 -9.70 16.54 -1.89
C LYS A 240 -10.75 17.15 -0.95
N TYR A 241 -10.97 18.47 -1.00
CA TYR A 241 -12.06 19.12 -0.26
C TYR A 241 -13.45 18.65 -0.72
N PHE A 242 -13.66 18.44 -2.02
CA PHE A 242 -14.91 17.87 -2.51
C PHE A 242 -15.15 16.45 -1.97
N ILE A 243 -14.12 15.61 -1.93
CA ILE A 243 -14.24 14.25 -1.39
C ILE A 243 -14.63 14.31 0.09
N LYS A 244 -13.98 15.17 0.89
CA LYS A 244 -14.38 15.43 2.28
C LYS A 244 -15.85 15.82 2.40
N ASP A 245 -16.29 16.82 1.62
CA ASP A 245 -17.69 17.26 1.63
C ASP A 245 -18.66 16.15 1.20
N ALA A 246 -18.26 15.29 0.27
CA ALA A 246 -19.07 14.18 -0.21
C ALA A 246 -19.22 13.09 0.86
N ILE A 247 -18.17 12.80 1.64
CA ILE A 247 -18.26 11.94 2.83
C ILE A 247 -19.26 12.54 3.82
N GLU A 248 -19.10 13.82 4.14
CA GLU A 248 -19.91 14.49 5.17
C GLU A 248 -21.37 14.71 4.77
N SER A 249 -21.64 14.90 3.48
CA SER A 249 -22.97 15.24 2.96
C SER A 249 -23.75 14.05 2.42
N TYR A 250 -23.06 13.02 1.90
CA TYR A 250 -23.68 11.88 1.23
C TYR A 250 -23.29 10.53 1.82
N GLY A 251 -22.15 10.45 2.52
CA GLY A 251 -21.68 9.20 3.13
C GLY A 251 -20.93 8.28 2.18
N ILE A 252 -20.33 8.82 1.11
CA ILE A 252 -19.57 7.98 0.17
C ILE A 252 -18.45 7.21 0.88
N GLU A 253 -18.23 5.99 0.43
CA GLU A 253 -17.13 5.11 0.86
C GLU A 253 -16.14 4.89 -0.29
N TYR A 254 -16.58 5.04 -1.55
CA TYR A 254 -15.77 4.76 -2.75
C TYR A 254 -15.56 6.01 -3.60
N VAL A 255 -14.33 6.21 -4.08
CA VAL A 255 -13.99 7.28 -5.04
C VAL A 255 -13.28 6.66 -6.24
N LEU A 256 -13.84 6.86 -7.43
CA LEU A 256 -13.21 6.48 -8.69
C LEU A 256 -12.79 7.70 -9.49
N LEU A 257 -11.47 7.87 -9.67
CA LEU A 257 -10.90 8.92 -10.51
C LEU A 257 -10.77 8.41 -11.95
N VAL A 258 -11.43 9.07 -12.92
CA VAL A 258 -11.38 8.68 -14.33
C VAL A 258 -10.66 9.74 -15.15
N GLY A 259 -9.37 9.52 -15.38
CA GLY A 259 -8.53 10.43 -16.15
C GLY A 259 -7.03 10.27 -15.84
N GLY A 260 -6.21 10.50 -16.87
CA GLY A 260 -4.75 10.55 -16.76
C GLY A 260 -4.18 11.85 -17.31
N ARG A 261 -2.87 11.82 -17.61
CA ARG A 261 -2.17 12.96 -18.22
C ARG A 261 -2.70 13.22 -19.64
N ASN A 262 -3.08 14.47 -19.91
CA ASN A 262 -3.67 14.90 -21.19
C ASN A 262 -2.79 15.87 -21.99
N GLY A 263 -1.49 15.84 -21.71
CA GLY A 263 -0.45 16.55 -22.46
C GLY A 263 0.41 17.43 -21.57
N GLY A 264 0.89 18.54 -22.16
CA GLY A 264 1.77 19.47 -21.48
C GLY A 264 3.24 19.10 -21.60
N ILE A 265 4.02 19.98 -22.25
CA ILE A 265 5.46 19.79 -22.48
C ILE A 265 6.26 20.30 -21.27
N PHE A 266 5.98 21.54 -20.83
CA PHE A 266 6.70 22.17 -19.73
C PHE A 266 5.97 22.01 -18.39
N GLU A 267 4.64 22.07 -18.43
CA GLU A 267 3.75 21.86 -17.29
C GLU A 267 2.79 20.76 -17.69
N GLU A 268 2.74 19.68 -16.90
CA GLU A 268 1.86 18.55 -17.16
C GLU A 268 0.40 19.00 -17.06
N LYS A 269 -0.41 18.58 -18.02
CA LYS A 269 -1.85 18.80 -17.99
C LYS A 269 -2.55 17.49 -17.69
N TRP A 270 -3.61 17.56 -16.91
CA TRP A 270 -4.31 16.39 -16.40
C TRP A 270 -5.81 16.48 -16.67
N HIS A 271 -6.44 15.35 -16.97
CA HIS A 271 -7.89 15.22 -16.95
C HIS A 271 -8.42 15.23 -15.51
N VAL A 272 -7.74 14.49 -14.64
CA VAL A 272 -7.89 14.55 -13.18
C VAL A 272 -6.48 14.69 -12.61
N PRO A 273 -6.16 15.78 -11.89
CA PRO A 273 -4.80 16.03 -11.41
C PRO A 273 -4.32 14.93 -10.46
N VAL A 274 -3.02 14.95 -10.21
CA VAL A 274 -2.34 14.07 -9.26
C VAL A 274 -1.67 14.91 -8.19
N ARG A 275 -1.30 14.29 -7.07
CA ARG A 275 -0.39 14.90 -6.11
C ARG A 275 1.01 14.32 -6.28
N TYR A 276 2.00 15.20 -6.33
CA TYR A 276 3.40 14.81 -6.19
C TYR A 276 3.78 14.88 -4.72
N THR A 277 4.34 13.79 -4.21
CA THR A 277 5.06 13.79 -2.94
C THR A 277 6.49 14.27 -3.17
N ASN A 278 7.08 14.90 -2.15
CA ASN A 278 8.43 15.45 -2.15
C ASN A 278 9.29 14.77 -1.06
N LEU A 279 8.95 13.53 -0.72
CA LEU A 279 9.79 12.64 0.05
C LEU A 279 11.03 12.28 -0.76
N ASN A 280 12.20 12.50 -0.16
CA ASN A 280 13.48 12.24 -0.79
C ASN A 280 14.20 11.08 -0.09
N ASP A 281 14.25 9.94 -0.76
CA ASP A 281 14.91 8.71 -0.28
C ASP A 281 16.43 8.68 -0.61
N GLY A 282 16.96 9.76 -1.17
CA GLY A 282 18.35 9.89 -1.61
C GLY A 282 18.59 9.48 -3.08
N ALA A 283 17.71 8.68 -3.68
CA ALA A 283 17.77 8.26 -5.08
C ALA A 283 16.68 8.91 -5.94
N GLU A 284 15.47 9.03 -5.40
CA GLU A 284 14.32 9.72 -5.94
C GLU A 284 13.88 10.84 -4.99
N SER A 285 13.46 11.97 -5.56
CA SER A 285 13.09 13.17 -4.80
C SER A 285 11.62 13.57 -4.95
N SER A 286 10.89 12.89 -5.84
CA SER A 286 9.46 13.11 -6.03
C SER A 286 8.85 12.02 -6.90
N PHE A 287 7.65 11.58 -6.52
CA PHE A 287 6.83 10.59 -7.22
C PHE A 287 5.34 10.94 -7.01
N ILE A 288 4.44 10.21 -7.67
CA ILE A 288 3.00 10.50 -7.64
C ILE A 288 2.31 9.68 -6.58
N SER A 289 1.45 10.30 -5.79
CA SER A 289 0.59 9.61 -4.85
C SER A 289 -0.87 10.01 -5.03
N ASP A 290 -1.70 9.02 -5.36
CA ASP A 290 -3.15 9.19 -5.32
C ASP A 290 -3.70 9.00 -3.91
N LEU A 291 -2.94 8.41 -2.98
CA LEU A 291 -3.32 8.28 -1.57
C LEU A 291 -3.68 9.63 -0.94
N TYR A 292 -3.11 10.73 -1.47
CA TYR A 292 -3.49 12.10 -1.15
C TYR A 292 -5.01 12.35 -1.18
N TYR A 293 -5.72 11.75 -2.14
CA TYR A 293 -7.17 11.91 -2.26
C TYR A 293 -7.99 11.04 -1.30
N ALA A 294 -7.35 10.04 -0.67
CA ALA A 294 -7.99 9.12 0.25
C ALA A 294 -7.73 9.44 1.72
N ASP A 295 -6.56 9.97 2.07
CA ASP A 295 -6.24 10.46 3.43
C ASP A 295 -6.89 11.85 3.63
N ILE A 296 -8.10 11.91 4.18
CA ILE A 296 -8.92 13.12 4.28
C ILE A 296 -8.78 13.80 5.65
N TYR A 297 -8.76 13.02 6.72
CA TYR A 297 -8.75 13.51 8.09
C TYR A 297 -7.44 13.14 8.80
N ASN A 298 -6.89 14.10 9.54
CA ASN A 298 -5.74 13.88 10.40
C ASN A 298 -6.15 13.31 11.77
N GLU A 299 -5.20 13.13 12.69
CA GLU A 299 -5.38 12.55 14.02
C GLU A 299 -6.43 13.27 14.90
N THR A 300 -6.76 14.52 14.57
CA THR A 300 -7.77 15.32 15.28
C THR A 300 -9.16 15.30 14.61
N GLY A 301 -9.29 14.64 13.46
CA GLY A 301 -10.46 14.70 12.58
C GLY A 301 -10.54 15.98 11.73
N ALA A 302 -9.46 16.77 11.67
CA ALA A 302 -9.37 17.95 10.80
C ALA A 302 -8.83 17.58 9.42
N PHE A 303 -8.91 18.48 8.43
CA PHE A 303 -8.45 18.18 7.07
C PHE A 303 -6.94 17.92 7.01
N ALA A 304 -6.55 16.77 6.44
CA ALA A 304 -5.15 16.40 6.21
C ALA A 304 -4.59 17.13 4.97
N THR A 305 -3.78 18.17 5.16
CA THR A 305 -3.30 19.03 4.05
C THR A 305 -2.24 18.35 3.19
N TRP A 306 -1.44 17.45 3.80
CA TRP A 306 -0.13 17.01 3.29
C TRP A 306 0.88 18.15 3.08
N ASP A 307 0.65 19.31 3.69
CA ASP A 307 1.54 20.48 3.71
C ASP A 307 1.34 21.12 5.08
N THR A 308 1.98 20.51 6.08
CA THR A 308 1.77 20.82 7.50
C THR A 308 2.46 22.10 7.93
N ASP A 309 3.52 22.52 7.21
CA ASP A 309 4.20 23.79 7.44
C ASP A 309 3.66 24.94 6.56
N GLY A 310 2.81 24.63 5.58
CA GLY A 310 2.07 25.58 4.75
C GLY A 310 2.93 26.29 3.71
N ASN A 311 3.98 25.64 3.22
CA ASN A 311 4.94 26.22 2.29
C ASN A 311 4.64 25.93 0.81
N GLY A 312 3.62 25.12 0.52
CA GLY A 312 3.19 24.72 -0.82
C GLY A 312 3.97 23.55 -1.43
N VAL A 313 4.82 22.87 -0.66
CA VAL A 313 5.55 21.65 -1.04
C VAL A 313 4.93 20.49 -0.26
N PHE A 314 4.19 19.65 -0.97
CA PHE A 314 3.39 18.61 -0.34
C PHE A 314 4.20 17.34 -0.05
N ALA A 315 3.91 16.71 1.08
CA ALA A 315 4.54 15.49 1.58
C ALA A 315 6.06 15.58 1.51
N GLU A 316 6.63 16.69 1.98
CA GLU A 316 8.08 16.85 1.99
C GLU A 316 8.69 16.03 3.12
N TRP A 317 9.74 15.28 2.81
CA TRP A 317 10.59 14.69 3.83
C TRP A 317 12.02 14.67 3.30
N ASN A 318 12.87 15.46 3.95
CA ASN A 318 14.29 15.58 3.63
C ASN A 318 15.09 15.88 4.92
N LEU A 319 16.38 16.16 4.78
CA LEU A 319 17.28 16.44 5.92
C LEU A 319 16.87 17.64 6.80
N PHE A 320 16.03 18.54 6.31
CA PHE A 320 15.71 19.81 6.97
C PHE A 320 14.23 20.02 7.25
N ARG A 321 13.35 19.31 6.55
CA ARG A 321 11.89 19.49 6.61
C ARG A 321 11.19 18.16 6.51
N LYS A 322 10.05 18.08 7.18
CA LYS A 322 9.22 16.89 7.25
C LYS A 322 7.77 17.29 7.50
N ASP A 323 6.89 16.89 6.60
CA ASP A 323 5.45 16.92 6.82
C ASP A 323 5.00 15.75 7.69
N ASN A 324 4.00 15.99 8.53
CA ASN A 324 3.32 14.93 9.27
C ASN A 324 2.09 14.47 8.50
N LEU A 325 2.09 13.22 8.06
CA LEU A 325 1.03 12.63 7.24
C LEU A 325 0.35 11.51 8.02
N GLY A 326 -0.96 11.33 7.81
CA GLY A 326 -1.68 10.23 8.43
C GLY A 326 -1.65 8.97 7.59
N LEU A 327 -1.77 9.11 6.26
CA LEU A 327 -1.64 8.05 5.25
C LEU A 327 -2.69 6.94 5.31
N ILE A 328 -3.52 6.88 6.35
CA ILE A 328 -4.62 5.92 6.43
C ILE A 328 -5.77 6.43 5.55
N PRO A 329 -6.25 5.63 4.57
CA PRO A 329 -7.39 6.04 3.75
C PRO A 329 -8.68 6.23 4.56
N ASP A 330 -9.46 7.26 4.24
CA ASP A 330 -10.83 7.50 4.70
C ASP A 330 -11.89 7.06 3.68
N VAL A 331 -11.47 6.78 2.44
CA VAL A 331 -12.30 6.25 1.36
C VAL A 331 -11.51 5.19 0.57
N TYR A 332 -12.23 4.23 0.00
CA TYR A 332 -11.68 3.26 -0.94
C TYR A 332 -11.47 3.95 -2.30
N LEU A 333 -10.20 4.23 -2.63
CA LEU A 333 -9.82 4.97 -3.82
C LEU A 333 -9.29 4.05 -4.91
N GLY A 334 -9.70 4.31 -6.16
CA GLY A 334 -9.05 3.75 -7.34
C GLY A 334 -9.02 4.76 -8.48
N ARG A 335 -8.07 4.58 -9.40
CA ARG A 335 -7.95 5.39 -10.61
C ARG A 335 -8.07 4.53 -11.86
N ILE A 336 -8.79 5.03 -12.85
CA ILE A 336 -8.70 4.57 -14.23
C ILE A 336 -7.95 5.63 -15.03
N PRO A 337 -6.65 5.47 -15.30
CA PRO A 337 -5.93 6.38 -16.17
C PRO A 337 -6.51 6.27 -17.59
N CYS A 338 -6.92 7.39 -18.15
CA CYS A 338 -7.49 7.47 -19.49
C CYS A 338 -7.03 8.76 -20.16
N GLY A 339 -6.48 8.66 -21.37
CA GLY A 339 -6.09 9.81 -22.17
C GLY A 339 -7.25 10.42 -22.97
N ASN A 340 -8.32 9.66 -23.21
CA ASN A 340 -9.43 10.05 -24.07
C ASN A 340 -10.70 9.21 -23.82
N ALA A 341 -11.83 9.66 -24.39
CA ALA A 341 -13.15 9.03 -24.23
C ALA A 341 -13.22 7.57 -24.70
N LYS A 342 -12.42 7.14 -25.69
CA LYS A 342 -12.41 5.75 -26.16
C LYS A 342 -11.83 4.82 -25.09
N GLU A 343 -10.78 5.25 -24.39
CA GLU A 343 -10.21 4.49 -23.28
C GLU A 343 -11.18 4.38 -22.10
N VAL A 344 -11.94 5.45 -21.82
CA VAL A 344 -13.01 5.41 -20.81
C VAL A 344 -14.05 4.35 -21.16
N THR A 345 -14.55 4.35 -22.41
CA THR A 345 -15.50 3.32 -22.86
C THR A 345 -14.92 1.90 -22.74
N ILE A 346 -13.65 1.69 -23.12
CA ILE A 346 -13.00 0.38 -22.96
C ILE A 346 -13.03 -0.07 -21.50
N MET A 347 -12.65 0.79 -20.57
CA MET A 347 -12.61 0.44 -19.15
C MET A 347 -14.00 0.21 -18.56
N VAL A 348 -14.97 1.04 -18.93
CA VAL A 348 -16.38 0.86 -18.53
C VAL A 348 -16.92 -0.48 -19.04
N ASP A 349 -16.69 -0.82 -20.31
CA ASP A 349 -17.13 -2.10 -20.89
C ASP A 349 -16.46 -3.29 -20.18
N LYS A 350 -15.17 -3.18 -19.84
CA LYS A 350 -14.43 -4.23 -19.11
C LYS A 350 -14.99 -4.45 -17.70
N ILE A 351 -15.26 -3.37 -16.95
CA ILE A 351 -15.80 -3.47 -15.58
C ILE A 351 -17.17 -4.13 -15.62
N ILE A 352 -18.07 -3.66 -16.48
CA ILE A 352 -19.40 -4.24 -16.64
C ILE A 352 -19.30 -5.71 -17.06
N THR A 353 -18.41 -6.04 -18.01
CA THR A 353 -18.19 -7.42 -18.44
C THR A 353 -17.73 -8.28 -17.27
N TYR A 354 -16.68 -7.87 -16.55
CA TYR A 354 -16.15 -8.59 -15.40
C TYR A 354 -17.22 -8.84 -14.32
N GLU A 355 -18.06 -7.85 -14.02
CA GLU A 355 -19.10 -7.96 -12.99
C GLU A 355 -20.34 -8.76 -13.44
N THR A 356 -20.44 -9.13 -14.72
CA THR A 356 -21.62 -9.83 -15.27
C THR A 356 -21.34 -11.23 -15.83
N ILE A 357 -20.09 -11.55 -16.20
CA ILE A 357 -19.74 -12.88 -16.70
C ILE A 357 -19.61 -13.92 -15.58
N ASN A 358 -19.86 -15.20 -15.91
CA ASN A 358 -19.46 -16.30 -15.03
C ASN A 358 -17.94 -16.49 -15.12
N LYS A 359 -17.27 -16.43 -13.96
CA LYS A 359 -15.81 -16.55 -13.83
C LYS A 359 -15.35 -17.91 -13.28
N GLU A 360 -16.26 -18.79 -12.87
CA GLU A 360 -15.95 -20.03 -12.11
C GLU A 360 -14.87 -20.90 -12.76
N SER A 361 -14.82 -20.95 -14.10
CA SER A 361 -13.92 -21.84 -14.82
C SER A 361 -12.47 -21.37 -14.93
N TRP A 362 -12.14 -20.16 -14.48
CA TRP A 362 -10.79 -19.57 -14.62
C TRP A 362 -10.39 -18.67 -13.43
N PHE A 363 -11.36 -18.24 -12.63
CA PHE A 363 -11.10 -17.32 -11.54
C PHE A 363 -10.24 -17.94 -10.44
N TYR A 364 -10.39 -19.23 -10.14
CA TYR A 364 -9.62 -19.89 -9.09
C TYR A 364 -8.22 -20.34 -9.54
N ASP A 365 -7.75 -19.88 -10.69
CA ASP A 365 -6.37 -20.02 -11.12
C ASP A 365 -5.60 -18.74 -10.77
N MET A 366 -4.38 -18.90 -10.26
CA MET A 366 -3.47 -17.80 -9.91
C MET A 366 -2.14 -18.01 -10.62
N VAL A 367 -1.71 -17.04 -11.42
CA VAL A 367 -0.39 -17.05 -12.05
C VAL A 367 0.56 -16.23 -11.19
N VAL A 368 1.71 -16.80 -10.84
CA VAL A 368 2.75 -16.12 -10.06
C VAL A 368 4.07 -16.13 -10.84
N VAL A 369 4.73 -14.98 -10.92
CA VAL A 369 5.94 -14.76 -11.72
C VAL A 369 7.01 -14.15 -10.82
N GLY A 370 8.19 -14.77 -10.78
CA GLY A 370 9.25 -14.37 -9.85
C GLY A 370 10.61 -14.97 -10.16
N GLY A 371 11.63 -14.39 -9.54
CA GLY A 371 13.02 -14.84 -9.62
C GLY A 371 13.86 -14.25 -8.49
N ASP A 372 15.17 -14.26 -8.68
CA ASP A 372 16.16 -13.74 -7.71
C ASP A 372 16.33 -12.24 -7.93
N SER A 373 15.73 -11.40 -7.08
CA SER A 373 15.52 -9.98 -7.37
C SER A 373 16.35 -9.06 -6.46
N ALA A 374 16.99 -9.60 -5.44
CA ALA A 374 17.87 -8.84 -4.55
C ALA A 374 19.06 -9.67 -4.04
N HIS A 375 19.61 -10.56 -4.89
CA HIS A 375 20.72 -11.43 -4.54
C HIS A 375 21.87 -10.73 -3.80
N VAL A 376 22.16 -11.19 -2.58
CA VAL A 376 23.41 -10.90 -1.87
C VAL A 376 24.20 -12.18 -1.58
N GLU A 377 25.53 -12.05 -1.51
CA GLU A 377 26.40 -13.20 -1.23
C GLU A 377 26.03 -13.84 0.11
N GLY A 378 25.70 -15.13 0.08
CA GLY A 378 25.29 -15.89 1.27
C GLY A 378 23.78 -16.00 1.46
N ASP A 379 22.98 -15.25 0.69
CA ASP A 379 21.52 -15.40 0.70
C ASP A 379 21.09 -16.70 0.00
N ILE A 380 20.07 -17.32 0.56
CA ILE A 380 19.45 -18.55 0.08
C ILE A 380 18.08 -18.31 -0.55
N TYR A 381 17.51 -17.12 -0.38
CA TYR A 381 16.19 -16.76 -0.87
C TYR A 381 16.26 -16.24 -2.32
N TYR A 382 15.17 -16.47 -3.05
CA TYR A 382 14.90 -15.81 -4.34
C TYR A 382 13.66 -14.97 -4.10
N GLU A 383 13.84 -13.66 -3.89
CA GLU A 383 12.87 -12.80 -3.21
C GLU A 383 11.49 -12.87 -3.89
N GLY A 384 11.46 -12.77 -5.22
CA GLY A 384 10.21 -12.82 -5.95
C GLY A 384 9.52 -14.18 -5.91
N GLU A 385 10.29 -15.28 -5.85
CA GLU A 385 9.72 -16.62 -5.66
C GLU A 385 9.23 -16.84 -4.21
N GLU A 386 9.90 -16.26 -3.20
CA GLU A 386 9.47 -16.34 -1.80
C GLU A 386 8.18 -15.56 -1.55
N GLU A 387 8.06 -14.34 -2.10
CA GLU A 387 6.81 -13.59 -2.06
C GLU A 387 5.68 -14.35 -2.76
N ASN A 388 5.96 -14.93 -3.95
CA ASN A 388 4.99 -15.75 -4.68
C ASN A 388 4.52 -16.95 -3.85
N LYS A 389 5.42 -17.67 -3.17
CA LYS A 389 5.08 -18.77 -2.26
C LYS A 389 4.18 -18.28 -1.13
N GLN A 390 4.51 -17.15 -0.51
CA GLN A 390 3.72 -16.59 0.58
C GLN A 390 2.30 -16.22 0.12
N ALA A 391 2.18 -15.59 -1.04
CA ALA A 391 0.88 -15.28 -1.64
C ALA A 391 0.04 -16.54 -1.89
N LEU A 392 0.63 -17.60 -2.45
CA LEU A 392 -0.05 -18.87 -2.67
C LEU A 392 -0.48 -19.58 -1.37
N LEU A 393 0.30 -19.44 -0.29
CA LEU A 393 -0.06 -19.96 1.04
C LEU A 393 -1.33 -19.31 1.59
N TYR A 394 -1.52 -18.02 1.34
CA TYR A 394 -2.76 -17.31 1.70
C TYR A 394 -3.94 -17.71 0.81
N MET A 395 -3.68 -18.04 -0.46
CA MET A 395 -4.69 -18.31 -1.49
C MET A 395 -5.08 -19.80 -1.56
N LYS A 396 -5.39 -20.43 -0.42
CA LYS A 396 -5.58 -21.91 -0.29
C LYS A 396 -6.63 -22.54 -1.22
N ASN A 397 -7.57 -21.75 -1.74
CA ASN A 397 -8.62 -22.20 -2.67
C ASN A 397 -8.23 -22.04 -4.15
N PHE A 398 -7.02 -21.58 -4.44
CA PHE A 398 -6.53 -21.33 -5.79
C PHE A 398 -5.55 -22.40 -6.25
N THR A 399 -5.54 -22.66 -7.55
CA THR A 399 -4.48 -23.42 -8.21
C THR A 399 -3.40 -22.45 -8.66
N GLY A 400 -2.19 -22.61 -8.13
CA GLY A 400 -1.03 -21.81 -8.52
C GLY A 400 -0.34 -22.36 -9.76
N THR A 401 -0.19 -21.52 -10.79
CA THR A 401 0.70 -21.73 -11.94
C THR A 401 1.93 -20.85 -11.75
N HIS A 402 3.10 -21.48 -11.63
CA HIS A 402 4.35 -20.76 -11.41
C HIS A 402 5.05 -20.49 -12.73
N CYS A 403 5.57 -19.27 -12.85
CA CYS A 403 6.55 -18.84 -13.84
C CYS A 403 7.79 -18.38 -13.05
N TRP A 404 8.61 -19.36 -12.65
CA TRP A 404 9.80 -19.16 -11.83
C TRP A 404 11.07 -19.43 -12.61
N THR A 405 12.09 -18.61 -12.34
CA THR A 405 13.39 -18.78 -12.99
C THR A 405 14.16 -19.98 -12.42
N SER A 406 13.94 -20.32 -11.16
CA SER A 406 14.66 -21.40 -10.47
C SER A 406 14.32 -22.80 -10.99
N ASP A 407 13.10 -23.00 -11.48
CA ASP A 407 12.62 -24.27 -12.02
C ASP A 407 12.49 -24.27 -13.55
N GLN A 408 12.91 -23.19 -14.21
CA GLN A 408 12.86 -22.97 -15.67
C GLN A 408 11.45 -22.96 -16.26
N THR A 409 10.42 -22.68 -15.46
CA THR A 409 9.07 -22.36 -15.95
C THR A 409 8.96 -20.90 -16.43
N PHE A 410 9.95 -20.07 -16.13
CA PHE A 410 10.13 -18.74 -16.70
C PHE A 410 11.52 -18.58 -17.33
N THR A 411 11.56 -18.66 -18.66
CA THR A 411 12.77 -18.48 -19.47
C THR A 411 12.68 -17.27 -20.41
N GLY A 412 11.47 -16.74 -20.59
CA GLY A 412 11.21 -15.46 -21.23
C GLY A 412 9.73 -15.13 -21.26
N LYS A 413 9.41 -13.95 -21.80
CA LYS A 413 8.05 -13.40 -21.83
C LYS A 413 6.96 -14.32 -22.37
N GLU A 414 7.27 -15.20 -23.32
CA GLU A 414 6.26 -16.10 -23.91
C GLU A 414 5.70 -17.07 -22.87
N ASP A 415 6.53 -17.56 -21.95
CA ASP A 415 6.07 -18.46 -20.87
C ASP A 415 5.02 -17.77 -20.00
N VAL A 416 5.24 -16.50 -19.68
CA VAL A 416 4.32 -15.68 -18.90
C VAL A 416 3.06 -15.33 -19.69
N MET A 417 3.21 -14.96 -20.97
CA MET A 417 2.07 -14.64 -21.83
C MET A 417 1.17 -15.85 -22.08
N ASP A 418 1.75 -17.04 -22.23
CA ASP A 418 1.02 -18.30 -22.37
C ASP A 418 0.24 -18.60 -21.08
N ALA A 419 0.89 -18.51 -19.91
CA ALA A 419 0.24 -18.72 -18.61
C ALA A 419 -0.93 -17.75 -18.37
N ILE A 420 -0.76 -16.45 -18.70
CA ILE A 420 -1.84 -15.45 -18.59
C ILE A 420 -2.96 -15.76 -19.57
N SER A 421 -2.64 -16.19 -20.80
CA SER A 421 -3.60 -16.43 -21.88
C SER A 421 -4.59 -17.55 -21.58
N GLU A 422 -4.27 -18.49 -20.69
CA GLU A 422 -5.23 -19.49 -20.19
C GLU A 422 -6.37 -18.85 -19.38
N GLY A 423 -6.10 -17.71 -18.75
CA GLY A 423 -6.98 -16.93 -17.89
C GLY A 423 -6.84 -17.31 -16.42
N CYS A 424 -6.70 -16.30 -15.57
CA CYS A 424 -6.54 -16.45 -14.12
C CYS A 424 -7.31 -15.35 -13.38
N GLY A 425 -7.77 -15.62 -12.17
CA GLY A 425 -8.40 -14.61 -11.33
C GLY A 425 -7.39 -13.64 -10.74
N PHE A 426 -6.21 -14.14 -10.38
CA PHE A 426 -5.11 -13.34 -9.85
C PHE A 426 -3.81 -13.56 -10.62
N LEU A 427 -3.06 -12.47 -10.73
CA LEU A 427 -1.75 -12.42 -11.35
C LEU A 427 -0.79 -11.70 -10.40
N PHE A 428 0.33 -12.33 -10.07
CA PHE A 428 1.31 -11.74 -9.18
C PHE A 428 2.69 -11.76 -9.82
N PHE A 429 3.33 -10.59 -9.90
CA PHE A 429 4.72 -10.44 -10.31
C PHE A 429 5.51 -9.86 -9.15
N ASP A 430 6.69 -10.40 -8.86
CA ASP A 430 7.69 -9.71 -8.05
C ASP A 430 9.11 -9.84 -8.62
N GLY A 431 9.75 -8.67 -8.77
CA GLY A 431 10.99 -8.53 -9.51
C GLY A 431 11.38 -7.08 -9.77
N HIS A 432 12.21 -6.85 -10.78
CA HIS A 432 12.61 -5.52 -11.20
C HIS A 432 11.68 -4.95 -12.26
N ALA A 433 11.55 -3.63 -12.26
CA ALA A 433 10.80 -2.95 -13.28
C ALA A 433 11.38 -1.60 -13.67
N SER A 434 10.84 -1.13 -14.78
CA SER A 434 10.79 0.27 -15.13
C SER A 434 9.36 0.59 -15.57
N VAL A 435 9.12 1.86 -15.89
CA VAL A 435 7.86 2.38 -16.44
C VAL A 435 7.18 1.47 -17.49
N ALA A 436 7.95 0.78 -18.33
CA ALA A 436 7.44 0.05 -19.48
C ALA A 436 7.87 -1.42 -19.58
N LYS A 437 8.71 -1.90 -18.65
CA LYS A 437 9.31 -3.24 -18.70
C LYS A 437 9.36 -3.85 -17.31
N TRP A 438 9.31 -5.18 -17.28
CA TRP A 438 9.45 -5.97 -16.07
C TRP A 438 10.39 -7.16 -16.34
N SER A 439 11.27 -7.46 -15.39
CA SER A 439 12.27 -8.52 -15.52
C SER A 439 12.77 -9.00 -14.15
N THR A 440 13.46 -10.13 -14.12
CA THR A 440 14.13 -10.66 -12.92
C THR A 440 15.40 -11.41 -13.32
N HIS A 441 16.11 -12.00 -12.34
CA HIS A 441 17.31 -12.78 -12.57
C HIS A 441 17.10 -14.27 -12.28
N PRO A 442 17.86 -15.15 -12.96
CA PRO A 442 17.96 -16.54 -12.55
C PRO A 442 18.69 -16.65 -11.20
N PRO A 443 18.54 -17.79 -10.50
CA PRO A 443 19.18 -18.01 -9.21
C PRO A 443 20.67 -17.66 -9.19
N ARG A 444 21.03 -16.71 -8.33
CA ARG A 444 22.41 -16.32 -8.00
C ARG A 444 23.22 -15.80 -9.19
N ASP A 445 22.56 -15.26 -10.22
CA ASP A 445 23.24 -14.62 -11.36
C ASP A 445 22.56 -13.32 -11.79
N THR A 446 22.91 -12.24 -11.11
CA THR A 446 22.44 -10.87 -11.40
C THR A 446 22.97 -10.29 -12.71
N ASN A 447 23.82 -11.01 -13.45
CA ASN A 447 24.31 -10.55 -14.76
C ASN A 447 23.36 -10.93 -15.91
N ILE A 448 22.45 -11.86 -15.70
CA ILE A 448 21.52 -12.35 -16.71
C ILE A 448 20.12 -11.83 -16.40
N TRP A 449 19.50 -11.16 -17.37
CA TRP A 449 18.13 -10.69 -17.26
C TRP A 449 17.18 -11.66 -17.97
N ILE A 450 16.15 -12.12 -17.26
CA ILE A 450 15.01 -12.83 -17.83
C ILE A 450 13.86 -11.83 -17.93
N GLU A 451 13.47 -11.52 -19.16
CA GLU A 451 12.49 -10.47 -19.46
C GLU A 451 11.08 -11.04 -19.44
N GLY A 452 10.19 -10.39 -18.68
CA GLY A 452 8.76 -10.60 -18.76
C GLY A 452 8.12 -9.80 -19.91
N PRO A 453 6.79 -9.84 -20.05
CA PRO A 453 6.07 -9.10 -21.08
C PRO A 453 6.23 -7.58 -20.88
N ASP A 454 6.62 -6.85 -21.92
CA ASP A 454 6.66 -5.38 -21.88
C ASP A 454 5.36 -4.74 -22.42
N VAL A 455 5.24 -3.42 -22.34
CA VAL A 455 4.05 -2.69 -22.83
C VAL A 455 3.72 -2.92 -24.31
N PHE A 456 4.70 -3.30 -25.13
CA PHE A 456 4.53 -3.55 -26.56
C PHE A 456 4.10 -4.99 -26.85
N ASP A 457 4.39 -5.91 -25.93
CA ASP A 457 4.03 -7.33 -25.98
C ASP A 457 2.60 -7.59 -25.50
N MET A 458 2.10 -6.80 -24.54
CA MET A 458 0.76 -6.98 -23.94
C MET A 458 -0.41 -6.95 -24.95
N LYS A 459 -0.20 -6.38 -26.14
CA LYS A 459 -1.21 -6.39 -27.21
C LYS A 459 -1.50 -7.79 -27.75
N ASP A 460 -0.60 -8.74 -27.53
CA ASP A 460 -0.65 -10.10 -28.05
C ASP A 460 -1.18 -11.10 -26.99
N LEU A 461 -1.57 -10.62 -25.79
CA LEU A 461 -2.27 -11.42 -24.77
C LEU A 461 -3.63 -11.91 -25.28
N GLN A 462 -3.99 -13.16 -24.95
CA GLN A 462 -5.16 -13.84 -25.53
C GLN A 462 -6.20 -14.28 -24.50
N ASN A 463 -6.12 -13.78 -23.26
CA ASN A 463 -7.04 -14.15 -22.18
C ASN A 463 -8.48 -13.64 -22.37
N GLY A 464 -8.76 -12.84 -23.41
CA GLY A 464 -10.11 -12.37 -23.74
C GLY A 464 -10.76 -11.66 -22.56
N ASP A 465 -12.00 -12.02 -22.22
CA ASP A 465 -12.74 -11.43 -21.10
C ASP A 465 -12.36 -12.01 -19.72
N LYS A 466 -11.33 -12.86 -19.64
CA LYS A 466 -10.81 -13.44 -18.38
C LYS A 466 -9.79 -12.51 -17.74
N PHE A 467 -10.26 -11.36 -17.28
CA PHE A 467 -9.41 -10.30 -16.75
C PHE A 467 -8.93 -10.62 -15.32
N SER A 468 -7.62 -10.68 -15.08
CA SER A 468 -7.09 -10.90 -13.73
C SER A 468 -7.10 -9.63 -12.88
N VAL A 469 -7.06 -9.76 -11.55
CA VAL A 469 -6.57 -8.70 -10.66
C VAL A 469 -5.07 -8.91 -10.51
N CYS A 470 -4.26 -7.92 -10.86
CA CYS A 470 -2.81 -8.04 -10.85
C CYS A 470 -2.19 -7.21 -9.72
N VAL A 471 -1.31 -7.84 -8.93
CA VAL A 471 -0.37 -7.18 -8.03
C VAL A 471 1.01 -7.29 -8.68
N VAL A 472 1.77 -6.20 -8.73
CA VAL A 472 3.11 -6.20 -9.33
C VAL A 472 4.11 -5.41 -8.49
N GLY A 473 5.14 -6.11 -8.02
CA GLY A 473 6.39 -5.56 -7.50
C GLY A 473 7.31 -5.09 -8.63
N GLY A 474 8.00 -3.98 -8.39
CA GLY A 474 8.97 -3.39 -9.29
C GLY A 474 8.88 -1.85 -9.37
N CYS A 475 10.03 -1.19 -9.32
CA CYS A 475 10.23 0.24 -9.55
C CYS A 475 9.40 0.82 -10.71
N HIS A 476 8.67 1.91 -10.44
CA HIS A 476 7.94 2.75 -11.41
C HIS A 476 6.91 2.01 -12.28
N ILE A 477 6.56 0.76 -11.97
CA ILE A 477 5.69 -0.06 -12.81
C ILE A 477 4.29 0.54 -12.97
N ALA A 478 3.84 1.33 -11.98
CA ALA A 478 2.58 2.06 -11.98
C ALA A 478 2.77 3.58 -12.18
N GLN A 479 3.93 4.05 -12.64
CA GLN A 479 4.15 5.47 -12.89
C GLN A 479 3.29 5.99 -14.07
N PHE A 480 2.11 6.55 -13.79
CA PHE A 480 1.12 6.89 -14.82
C PHE A 480 1.17 8.35 -15.32
N ASN A 481 2.24 9.12 -15.04
CA ASN A 481 2.52 10.43 -15.68
C ASN A 481 3.37 10.35 -16.96
N VAL A 482 3.37 9.20 -17.61
CA VAL A 482 4.04 9.00 -18.90
C VAL A 482 3.37 9.78 -20.03
N SER A 483 4.12 10.12 -21.07
CA SER A 483 3.57 10.76 -22.26
C SER A 483 4.57 10.81 -23.41
N LEU A 484 4.09 10.71 -24.65
CA LEU A 484 4.89 11.03 -25.85
C LEU A 484 5.48 12.45 -25.81
N HIS A 485 4.86 13.38 -25.07
CA HIS A 485 5.39 14.74 -24.87
C HIS A 485 6.72 14.76 -24.10
N ASN A 486 7.03 13.71 -23.32
CA ASN A 486 8.27 13.59 -22.57
C ASN A 486 9.48 13.51 -23.51
N ILE A 487 9.32 13.01 -24.75
CA ILE A 487 10.38 13.06 -25.78
C ILE A 487 10.82 14.51 -26.03
N VAL A 488 9.86 15.40 -26.28
CA VAL A 488 10.15 16.81 -26.58
C VAL A 488 10.66 17.52 -25.35
N ARG A 489 10.01 17.33 -24.19
CA ARG A 489 10.43 17.88 -22.90
C ARG A 489 11.89 17.53 -22.58
N ASP A 490 12.26 16.26 -22.70
CA ASP A 490 13.56 15.78 -22.26
C ASP A 490 14.67 16.09 -23.25
N ILE A 491 14.38 16.14 -24.56
CA ILE A 491 15.33 16.69 -25.54
C ILE A 491 15.61 18.17 -25.28
N ILE A 492 14.60 18.96 -24.89
CA ILE A 492 14.81 20.37 -24.52
C ILE A 492 15.63 20.48 -23.23
N LYS A 493 15.33 19.65 -22.22
CA LYS A 493 15.96 19.71 -20.88
C LYS A 493 17.40 19.17 -20.86
N TYR A 494 17.65 18.03 -21.52
CA TYR A 494 18.93 17.31 -21.47
C TYR A 494 19.73 17.39 -22.77
N GLY A 495 19.16 17.98 -23.82
CA GLY A 495 19.73 17.97 -25.16
C GLY A 495 19.66 16.59 -25.83
N ILE A 496 19.89 16.55 -27.14
CA ILE A 496 19.92 15.29 -27.92
C ILE A 496 20.96 14.31 -27.35
N LYS A 497 22.09 14.84 -26.86
CA LYS A 497 23.15 14.03 -26.23
C LYS A 497 22.69 13.40 -24.92
N GLY A 498 22.20 14.18 -23.95
CA GLY A 498 21.73 13.63 -22.67
C GLY A 498 20.48 12.75 -22.81
N TYR A 499 19.73 12.92 -23.90
CA TYR A 499 18.59 12.07 -24.20
C TYR A 499 19.00 10.69 -24.77
N PHE A 500 19.94 10.63 -25.72
CA PHE A 500 20.28 9.39 -26.45
C PHE A 500 21.67 8.79 -26.18
N PHE A 501 22.69 9.61 -25.91
CA PHE A 501 24.10 9.23 -26.12
C PHE A 501 25.03 9.48 -24.92
N GLU A 502 24.63 10.30 -23.97
CA GLU A 502 25.41 10.64 -22.77
C GLU A 502 24.50 10.58 -21.55
N ALA A 503 25.06 10.32 -20.38
CA ALA A 503 24.33 10.33 -19.12
C ALA A 503 23.55 11.65 -18.98
N PRO A 504 22.26 11.63 -18.61
CA PRO A 504 21.54 10.51 -17.98
C PRO A 504 20.88 9.47 -18.91
N PHE A 505 21.02 9.54 -20.24
CA PHE A 505 20.40 8.60 -21.18
C PHE A 505 18.86 8.48 -21.07
N LYS A 506 18.15 9.62 -20.90
CA LYS A 506 16.70 9.62 -20.55
C LYS A 506 15.79 8.83 -21.48
N PHE A 507 16.15 8.64 -22.76
CA PHE A 507 15.34 7.81 -23.67
C PHE A 507 15.09 6.39 -23.13
N TYR A 508 16.06 5.82 -22.42
CA TYR A 508 16.00 4.45 -21.90
C TYR A 508 15.24 4.32 -20.58
N TYR A 509 14.76 5.43 -20.00
CA TYR A 509 13.87 5.43 -18.83
C TYR A 509 12.42 5.13 -19.25
N LEU A 510 12.15 5.18 -20.56
CA LEU A 510 10.86 4.83 -21.16
C LEU A 510 9.67 5.67 -20.66
N GLU A 511 9.87 6.77 -19.94
CA GLU A 511 8.82 7.73 -19.54
C GLU A 511 8.02 8.32 -20.73
N TRP A 512 8.52 8.14 -21.96
CA TRP A 512 7.86 8.60 -23.18
C TRP A 512 6.75 7.67 -23.69
N VAL A 513 6.58 6.47 -23.13
CA VAL A 513 5.53 5.56 -23.57
C VAL A 513 4.13 6.19 -23.37
N PRO A 514 3.12 5.81 -24.17
CA PRO A 514 1.77 6.34 -23.99
C PRO A 514 1.11 5.91 -22.67
N LYS A 515 1.46 4.72 -22.19
CA LYS A 515 0.94 4.08 -20.98
C LYS A 515 2.05 3.32 -20.29
N CYS A 516 2.15 3.43 -18.96
CA CYS A 516 3.05 2.59 -18.18
C CYS A 516 2.58 1.14 -18.18
N TRP A 517 3.41 0.23 -17.70
CA TRP A 517 3.15 -1.21 -17.69
C TRP A 517 1.82 -1.55 -17.01
N SER A 518 1.59 -1.04 -15.80
CA SER A 518 0.37 -1.31 -15.04
C SER A 518 -0.89 -0.78 -15.73
N TRP A 519 -0.81 0.41 -16.32
CA TRP A 519 -1.92 0.99 -17.08
C TRP A 519 -2.16 0.23 -18.40
N GLN A 520 -1.11 -0.16 -19.11
CA GLN A 520 -1.23 -0.90 -20.35
C GLN A 520 -1.96 -2.23 -20.10
N LEU A 521 -1.54 -3.00 -19.08
CA LEU A 521 -2.15 -4.28 -18.75
C LEU A 521 -3.65 -4.14 -18.41
N ALA A 522 -4.01 -3.15 -17.58
CA ALA A 522 -5.40 -2.92 -17.18
C ALA A 522 -6.27 -2.43 -18.34
N SER A 523 -5.71 -1.66 -19.28
CA SER A 523 -6.49 -0.98 -20.33
C SER A 523 -6.57 -1.72 -21.68
N MET A 524 -6.08 -2.96 -21.74
CA MET A 524 -6.23 -3.83 -22.91
C MET A 524 -7.70 -4.17 -23.16
N LYS A 525 -8.23 -3.86 -24.35
CA LYS A 525 -9.65 -4.05 -24.68
C LYS A 525 -10.07 -5.53 -24.66
N GLU A 526 -9.25 -6.42 -25.20
CA GLU A 526 -9.55 -7.85 -25.40
C GLU A 526 -8.45 -8.69 -24.73
N GLY A 527 -8.27 -8.50 -23.41
CA GLY A 527 -7.28 -9.21 -22.60
C GLY A 527 -6.75 -8.37 -21.44
N GLY A 528 -5.61 -8.79 -20.90
CA GLY A 528 -4.92 -8.12 -19.80
C GLY A 528 -5.63 -8.31 -18.46
N SER A 529 -5.49 -7.33 -17.56
CA SER A 529 -6.09 -7.35 -16.22
C SER A 529 -7.32 -6.44 -16.15
N ILE A 530 -8.15 -6.59 -15.10
CA ILE A 530 -9.23 -5.64 -14.79
C ILE A 530 -8.73 -4.50 -13.92
N ALA A 531 -7.69 -4.76 -13.14
CA ALA A 531 -7.00 -3.80 -12.31
C ALA A 531 -5.53 -4.19 -12.12
N THR A 532 -4.69 -3.20 -11.80
CA THR A 532 -3.29 -3.38 -11.42
C THR A 532 -3.00 -2.60 -10.14
N LEU A 533 -2.34 -3.25 -9.19
CA LEU A 533 -1.76 -2.63 -7.99
C LEU A 533 -0.24 -2.60 -8.15
N GLY A 534 0.40 -1.47 -7.90
CA GLY A 534 1.84 -1.33 -8.03
C GLY A 534 2.35 0.05 -7.62
N TYR A 535 3.64 0.28 -7.88
CA TYR A 535 4.41 1.38 -7.30
C TYR A 535 4.62 2.50 -8.34
N THR A 536 4.34 3.74 -7.95
CA THR A 536 4.55 4.93 -8.80
C THR A 536 5.98 5.47 -8.78
N GLY A 537 6.78 5.08 -7.78
CA GLY A 537 8.17 5.48 -7.56
C GLY A 537 9.13 4.28 -7.46
N LEU A 538 10.32 4.51 -6.89
CA LEU A 538 11.30 3.46 -6.58
C LEU A 538 10.82 2.56 -5.45
N ASP A 539 10.62 1.27 -5.75
CA ASP A 539 10.33 0.28 -4.72
C ASP A 539 11.61 -0.19 -4.01
N TRP A 540 11.46 -0.62 -2.76
CA TRP A 540 12.56 -1.05 -1.90
C TRP A 540 12.29 -2.44 -1.33
N PHE A 541 13.33 -3.25 -1.25
CA PHE A 541 13.27 -4.64 -0.82
C PHE A 541 14.04 -4.84 0.49
N ALA A 542 13.54 -5.72 1.34
CA ALA A 542 14.32 -6.33 2.41
C ALA A 542 14.97 -7.63 1.89
N ILE A 543 16.07 -8.03 2.53
CA ILE A 543 16.91 -9.16 2.10
C ILE A 543 17.27 -10.03 3.29
N GLY A 544 17.50 -11.32 3.04
CA GLY A 544 17.86 -12.30 4.05
C GLY A 544 16.75 -12.63 5.04
N ASP A 545 17.18 -13.01 6.24
CA ASP A 545 16.38 -13.36 7.41
C ASP A 545 17.19 -12.94 8.64
N TYR A 546 17.14 -11.64 8.95
CA TYR A 546 18.06 -11.03 9.91
C TYR A 546 17.74 -11.38 11.36
N ASN A 547 16.49 -11.77 11.64
CA ASN A 547 16.03 -12.19 12.97
C ASN A 547 16.11 -13.72 13.15
N GLU A 548 16.51 -14.45 12.10
CA GLU A 548 16.70 -15.90 12.08
C GLU A 548 15.41 -16.67 12.44
N ASP A 549 14.24 -16.11 12.11
CA ASP A 549 12.94 -16.72 12.41
C ASP A 549 12.50 -17.75 11.34
N GLY A 550 13.27 -17.88 10.26
CA GLY A 550 13.01 -18.79 9.15
C GLY A 550 12.01 -18.25 8.12
N ILE A 551 11.60 -16.99 8.24
CA ILE A 551 10.76 -16.26 7.28
C ILE A 551 11.65 -15.26 6.55
N PRO A 552 11.65 -15.25 5.21
CA PRO A 552 12.42 -14.29 4.45
C PRO A 552 11.88 -12.87 4.65
N ASP A 553 12.77 -11.93 4.97
CA ASP A 553 12.44 -10.55 5.29
C ASP A 553 11.78 -9.81 4.12
N CYS A 554 12.04 -10.23 2.87
CA CYS A 554 11.36 -9.68 1.70
C CYS A 554 9.82 -9.76 1.84
N THR A 555 9.29 -10.77 2.52
CA THR A 555 7.84 -10.92 2.75
C THR A 555 7.30 -10.11 3.93
N GLN A 556 8.19 -9.59 4.79
CA GLN A 556 7.84 -8.96 6.06
C GLN A 556 8.01 -7.43 6.05
N PHE A 557 8.64 -6.85 5.02
CA PHE A 557 8.92 -5.41 4.96
C PHE A 557 8.65 -4.82 3.58
N TYR A 558 8.49 -3.49 3.54
CA TYR A 558 8.41 -2.67 2.33
C TYR A 558 7.44 -3.23 1.26
N SER A 559 7.84 -3.29 0.00
CA SER A 559 7.00 -3.73 -1.12
C SER A 559 6.51 -5.17 -0.93
N GLY A 560 7.35 -6.09 -0.47
CA GLY A 560 6.95 -7.48 -0.36
C GLY A 560 5.93 -7.76 0.75
N PHE A 561 5.93 -6.96 1.83
CA PHE A 561 4.80 -6.95 2.77
C PHE A 561 3.51 -6.56 2.05
N MET A 562 3.51 -5.43 1.33
CA MET A 562 2.34 -4.89 0.64
C MET A 562 1.80 -5.89 -0.41
N ASN A 563 2.71 -6.43 -1.22
CA ASN A 563 2.41 -7.39 -2.27
C ASN A 563 1.69 -8.63 -1.71
N THR A 564 2.27 -9.24 -0.69
CA THR A 564 1.75 -10.50 -0.11
C THR A 564 0.51 -10.29 0.75
N HIS A 565 0.40 -9.16 1.48
CA HIS A 565 -0.74 -8.89 2.35
C HIS A 565 -2.02 -8.60 1.59
N PHE A 566 -1.97 -8.13 0.35
CA PHE A 566 -3.16 -8.10 -0.51
C PHE A 566 -3.79 -9.48 -0.66
N PHE A 567 -2.98 -10.52 -0.90
CA PHE A 567 -3.45 -11.90 -1.02
C PHE A 567 -3.88 -12.50 0.32
N LYS A 568 -3.25 -12.12 1.44
CA LYS A 568 -3.73 -12.44 2.79
C LYS A 568 -5.13 -11.89 3.04
N ASN A 569 -5.34 -10.62 2.70
CA ASN A 569 -6.60 -9.93 2.87
C ASN A 569 -7.73 -10.57 2.06
N TYR A 570 -7.42 -10.97 0.82
CA TYR A 570 -8.38 -11.69 0.00
C TYR A 570 -8.61 -13.14 0.49
N GLY A 571 -7.55 -13.92 0.64
CA GLY A 571 -7.59 -15.38 0.79
C GLY A 571 -7.88 -15.87 2.21
N GLU A 572 -7.44 -15.12 3.24
CA GLU A 572 -7.62 -15.50 4.65
C GLU A 572 -8.62 -14.59 5.37
N ASN A 573 -8.57 -13.27 5.13
CA ASN A 573 -9.48 -12.31 5.78
C ASN A 573 -10.83 -12.15 5.06
N ASN A 574 -11.00 -12.79 3.88
CA ASN A 574 -12.23 -12.79 3.09
C ASN A 574 -12.68 -11.39 2.63
N ILE A 575 -11.73 -10.50 2.32
CA ILE A 575 -12.01 -9.16 1.80
C ILE A 575 -12.07 -9.24 0.27
N HIS A 576 -13.30 -9.25 -0.26
CA HIS A 576 -13.57 -9.57 -1.67
C HIS A 576 -13.83 -8.35 -2.56
N ILE A 577 -13.94 -7.14 -1.98
CA ILE A 577 -14.03 -5.89 -2.73
C ILE A 577 -12.62 -5.32 -2.92
N LEU A 578 -12.27 -4.98 -4.15
CA LEU A 578 -10.90 -4.65 -4.55
C LEU A 578 -10.31 -3.46 -3.76
N GLY A 579 -11.05 -2.35 -3.68
CA GLY A 579 -10.61 -1.16 -2.93
C GLY A 579 -10.51 -1.40 -1.43
N GLN A 580 -11.36 -2.28 -0.88
CA GLN A 580 -11.28 -2.66 0.53
C GLN A 580 -10.02 -3.49 0.82
N ALA A 581 -9.69 -4.45 -0.05
CA ALA A 581 -8.48 -5.26 0.09
C ALA A 581 -7.21 -4.39 -0.05
N HIS A 582 -7.18 -3.46 -1.03
CA HIS A 582 -6.09 -2.50 -1.20
C HIS A 582 -5.92 -1.58 0.02
N THR A 583 -7.01 -1.00 0.51
CA THR A 583 -7.00 -0.13 1.70
C THR A 583 -6.61 -0.88 2.96
N GLN A 584 -7.11 -2.10 3.15
CA GLN A 584 -6.75 -2.93 4.30
C GLN A 584 -5.25 -3.29 4.27
N THR A 585 -4.68 -3.57 3.09
CA THR A 585 -3.23 -3.80 2.96
C THR A 585 -2.41 -2.58 3.42
N ILE A 586 -2.83 -1.36 3.04
CA ILE A 586 -2.20 -0.12 3.53
C ILE A 586 -2.32 -0.01 5.05
N ILE A 587 -3.51 -0.26 5.61
CA ILE A 587 -3.76 -0.22 7.06
C ILE A 587 -2.89 -1.26 7.79
N ASP A 588 -2.81 -2.49 7.28
CA ASP A 588 -1.99 -3.56 7.85
C ASP A 588 -0.51 -3.18 7.87
N PHE A 589 -0.02 -2.56 6.79
CA PHE A 589 1.35 -2.08 6.72
C PHE A 589 1.58 -0.96 7.72
N ILE A 590 0.74 0.08 7.77
CA ILE A 590 0.90 1.22 8.69
C ILE A 590 0.85 0.77 10.16
N ASN A 591 -0.05 -0.16 10.49
CA ASN A 591 -0.16 -0.70 11.83
C ASN A 591 1.11 -1.47 12.24
N THR A 592 1.77 -2.12 11.28
CA THR A 592 2.97 -2.92 11.51
C THR A 592 4.24 -2.07 11.47
N HIS A 593 4.39 -1.26 10.43
CA HIS A 593 5.53 -0.42 10.13
C HIS A 593 5.10 1.06 10.20
N PRO A 594 5.38 1.78 11.30
CA PRO A 594 4.93 3.16 11.45
C PRO A 594 5.59 4.07 10.40
N PRO A 595 4.86 4.55 9.36
CA PRO A 595 5.48 5.19 8.20
C PRO A 595 6.13 6.53 8.56
N MET A 596 5.56 7.26 9.52
CA MET A 596 6.13 8.52 9.97
C MET A 596 7.39 8.38 10.81
N ASN A 597 7.90 7.16 11.03
CA ASN A 597 9.16 6.93 11.72
C ASN A 597 10.34 6.74 10.74
N TYR A 598 10.11 6.14 9.57
CA TYR A 598 11.14 5.85 8.58
C TYR A 598 10.69 6.25 7.18
N GLU A 599 11.53 6.99 6.45
CA GLU A 599 11.16 7.56 5.15
C GLU A 599 10.82 6.50 4.09
N LEU A 600 11.44 5.31 4.11
CA LEU A 600 11.10 4.27 3.15
C LEU A 600 9.75 3.61 3.45
N ASP A 601 9.38 3.47 4.73
CA ASP A 601 8.05 2.96 5.10
C ASP A 601 6.96 3.96 4.66
N CYS A 602 7.22 5.27 4.83
CA CYS A 602 6.36 6.34 4.31
C CYS A 602 6.23 6.26 2.79
N LYS A 603 7.36 6.12 2.08
CA LYS A 603 7.40 6.00 0.62
C LYS A 603 6.59 4.80 0.10
N THR A 604 6.80 3.62 0.68
CA THR A 604 6.10 2.38 0.29
C THR A 604 4.58 2.56 0.34
N VAL A 605 4.08 3.25 1.35
CA VAL A 605 2.65 3.54 1.49
C VAL A 605 2.18 4.57 0.46
N GLU A 606 2.94 5.66 0.28
CA GLU A 606 2.56 6.74 -0.64
C GLU A 606 2.50 6.30 -2.11
N GLU A 607 3.36 5.37 -2.53
CA GLU A 607 3.52 5.01 -3.94
C GLU A 607 2.63 3.83 -4.39
N PHE A 608 2.05 3.06 -3.46
CA PHE A 608 1.25 1.87 -3.76
C PHE A 608 -0.19 2.22 -4.19
N VAL A 609 -0.41 2.28 -5.50
CA VAL A 609 -1.67 2.74 -6.10
C VAL A 609 -2.53 1.60 -6.64
N LEU A 610 -3.85 1.80 -6.62
CA LEU A 610 -4.83 0.96 -7.31
C LEU A 610 -5.25 1.59 -8.64
N LEU A 611 -4.80 1.00 -9.75
CA LEU A 611 -5.29 1.33 -11.09
C LEU A 611 -6.47 0.41 -11.46
N GLY A 612 -7.68 0.80 -11.03
CA GLY A 612 -8.90 0.04 -11.23
C GLY A 612 -10.11 0.68 -10.55
N ASP A 613 -11.25 -0.01 -10.61
CA ASP A 613 -12.47 0.37 -9.89
C ASP A 613 -12.41 -0.14 -8.43
N PRO A 614 -12.42 0.73 -7.42
CA PRO A 614 -12.31 0.31 -6.02
C PRO A 614 -13.55 -0.44 -5.53
N SER A 615 -14.69 -0.31 -6.20
CA SER A 615 -15.94 -0.99 -5.83
C SER A 615 -16.07 -2.39 -6.46
N LEU A 616 -15.09 -2.82 -7.25
CA LEU A 616 -15.12 -4.08 -7.99
C LEU A 616 -15.22 -5.27 -7.04
N HIS A 617 -16.24 -6.11 -7.21
CA HIS A 617 -16.35 -7.39 -6.52
C HIS A 617 -15.56 -8.47 -7.26
N MET A 618 -14.47 -8.92 -6.65
CA MET A 618 -13.49 -9.79 -7.31
C MET A 618 -14.05 -11.19 -7.56
N VAL A 619 -14.79 -11.76 -6.61
CA VAL A 619 -15.20 -13.18 -6.65
C VAL A 619 -15.99 -13.57 -7.90
N ALA A 620 -15.86 -14.83 -8.31
CA ALA A 620 -16.89 -15.49 -9.09
C ALA A 620 -18.16 -15.55 -8.21
N SER A 621 -19.27 -14.98 -8.66
CA SER A 621 -20.53 -14.92 -7.90
C SER A 621 -20.88 -16.24 -7.21
N LEU A 622 -21.30 -16.17 -5.94
CA LEU A 622 -21.74 -17.29 -5.08
C LEU A 622 -22.84 -18.16 -5.68
#